data_AF-A0A7W0EST2-F1
#
_entry.id   AF-A0A7W0EST2-F1
#
_cell.length_a   1.000
_cell.length_b   1.000
_cell.length_c   1.000
_cell.angle_alpha   90.00
_cell.angle_beta   90.00
_cell.angle_gamma   90.00
#
_symmetry.space_group_name_H-M   'P 1'
#
loop_
_entity.id
_entity.type
_entity.pdbx_description
1 polymer ?
#
loop_
_entity_poly.entity_id
_entity_poly.type
_entity_poly.pdbx_seq_one_letter_code
_entity_poly.pdbx_strand_id
1 'polypeptide(L)'
;MNEGARYSVSLNFEGVQLPPFEDILLLGRRCPHGKMGIIKCLDLLSPEGFELVELDNDVVQAMLVSKRILKRMPVDKIIGILKEKVFPFITNGEIVKIVFNVKIYFDNIEEPFDQSS
;
A
#
# COMPACT_ATOMS: atom_id res chain seq x y z
N MET A 1 -42.47 -40.64 8.34
CA MET A 1 -41.92 -39.78 7.27
C MET A 1 -40.89 -38.87 7.91
N ASN A 2 -39.59 -39.10 7.67
CA ASN A 2 -38.54 -38.21 8.18
C ASN A 2 -38.25 -37.15 7.12
N GLU A 3 -38.75 -35.93 7.33
CA GLU A 3 -38.34 -34.78 6.54
C GLU A 3 -36.92 -34.37 6.97
N GLY A 4 -35.92 -34.97 6.30
CA GLY A 4 -34.53 -34.57 6.47
C GLY A 4 -34.33 -33.12 6.02
N ALA A 5 -33.66 -32.31 6.84
CA ALA A 5 -33.38 -30.91 6.55
C ALA A 5 -32.71 -30.77 5.17
N ARG A 6 -33.30 -29.97 4.29
CA ARG A 6 -32.73 -29.61 2.98
C ARG A 6 -31.98 -28.29 3.11
N TYR A 7 -30.70 -28.31 2.77
CA TYR A 7 -29.88 -27.10 2.66
C TYR A 7 -29.75 -26.71 1.18
N SER A 8 -29.88 -25.42 0.90
CA SER A 8 -29.56 -24.83 -0.39
C SER A 8 -28.33 -23.94 -0.19
N VAL A 9 -27.29 -24.17 -0.99
CA VAL A 9 -26.03 -23.41 -0.92
C VAL A 9 -25.80 -22.78 -2.28
N SER A 10 -25.69 -21.45 -2.32
CA SER A 10 -25.22 -20.71 -3.50
C SER A 10 -23.74 -20.43 -3.31
N LEU A 11 -22.93 -20.76 -4.32
CA LEU A 11 -21.47 -20.71 -4.25
C LEU A 11 -20.92 -19.91 -5.44
N ASN A 12 -20.11 -18.91 -5.14
CA ASN A 12 -19.34 -18.13 -6.10
C ASN A 12 -17.87 -18.13 -5.65
N PHE A 13 -16.93 -18.15 -6.60
CA PHE A 13 -15.50 -18.06 -6.31
C PHE A 13 -14.82 -17.12 -7.30
N GLU A 14 -13.81 -16.39 -6.82
CA GLU A 14 -12.91 -15.56 -7.62
C GLU A 14 -11.47 -15.80 -7.18
N GLY A 15 -10.52 -15.60 -8.09
CA GLY A 15 -9.10 -15.67 -7.76
C GLY A 15 -8.66 -14.43 -6.98
N VAL A 16 -7.92 -14.62 -5.90
CA VAL A 16 -7.29 -13.51 -5.17
C VAL A 16 -5.93 -13.18 -5.78
N GLN A 17 -5.62 -11.89 -5.92
CA GLN A 17 -4.29 -11.41 -6.28
C GLN A 17 -3.47 -11.17 -5.00
N LEU A 18 -2.26 -11.70 -4.96
CA LEU A 18 -1.32 -11.51 -3.85
C LEU A 18 -0.13 -10.65 -4.31
N PRO A 19 0.33 -9.68 -3.50
CA PRO A 19 -0.31 -9.19 -2.27
C PRO A 19 -1.64 -8.44 -2.54
N PRO A 20 -2.56 -8.35 -1.57
CA PRO A 20 -3.88 -7.71 -1.75
C PRO A 20 -3.83 -6.17 -1.82
N PHE A 21 -2.63 -5.60 -1.92
CA PHE A 21 -2.37 -4.17 -2.05
C PHE A 21 -1.06 -3.97 -2.82
N GLU A 22 -0.96 -2.85 -3.53
CA GLU A 22 0.17 -2.60 -4.44
C GLU A 22 0.96 -1.32 -4.10
N ASP A 23 0.35 -0.42 -3.32
CA ASP A 23 0.82 0.95 -3.15
C ASP A 23 1.45 1.18 -1.78
N ILE A 24 0.66 1.59 -0.78
CA ILE A 24 1.16 1.93 0.56
C ILE A 24 0.33 1.19 1.62
N LEU A 25 1.01 0.62 2.61
CA LEU A 25 0.39 0.06 3.80
C LEU A 25 0.86 0.83 5.04
N LEU A 26 -0.07 1.53 5.68
CA LEU A 26 0.19 2.28 6.91
C LEU A 26 -0.05 1.39 8.12
N LEU A 27 0.89 1.39 9.06
CA LEU A 27 0.81 0.60 10.28
C LEU A 27 0.58 1.54 11.46
N GLY A 28 -0.59 1.44 12.07
CA GLY A 28 -0.85 2.02 13.38
C GLY A 28 0.04 1.38 14.44
N ARG A 29 0.35 2.11 15.50
CA ARG A 29 0.95 1.54 16.70
C ARG A 29 0.04 0.44 17.24
N ARG A 30 0.63 -0.63 17.78
CA ARG A 30 -0.09 -1.80 18.30
C ARG A 30 -0.97 -2.52 17.26
N CYS A 31 -0.67 -2.39 15.96
CA CYS A 31 -1.40 -3.11 14.92
C CYS A 31 -1.33 -4.64 15.11
N PRO A 32 -2.38 -5.38 14.70
CA PRO A 32 -2.38 -6.84 14.67
C PRO A 32 -1.14 -7.39 13.97
N HIS A 33 -0.61 -8.50 14.47
CA HIS A 33 0.61 -9.17 13.97
C HIS A 33 1.92 -8.36 14.08
N GLY A 34 1.85 -7.08 14.49
CA GLY A 34 2.98 -6.18 14.67
C GLY A 34 3.71 -5.85 13.37
N LYS A 35 4.55 -4.81 13.42
CA LYS A 35 5.36 -4.34 12.28
C LYS A 35 6.16 -5.48 11.64
N MET A 36 6.86 -6.27 12.45
CA MET A 36 7.73 -7.35 11.97
C MET A 36 6.96 -8.51 11.31
N GLY A 37 5.75 -8.81 11.77
CA GLY A 37 4.93 -9.86 11.17
C GLY A 37 4.48 -9.47 9.75
N ILE A 38 4.06 -8.22 9.60
CA ILE A 38 3.63 -7.68 8.30
C ILE A 38 4.80 -7.58 7.31
N ILE A 39 5.97 -7.10 7.74
CA ILE A 39 7.17 -7.05 6.88
C ILE A 39 7.52 -8.44 6.34
N LYS A 40 7.61 -9.44 7.21
CA LYS A 40 7.92 -10.82 6.80
C LYS A 40 6.89 -11.38 5.82
N CYS A 41 5.60 -11.10 6.05
CA CYS A 41 4.54 -11.51 5.14
C CYS A 41 4.71 -10.86 3.76
N LEU A 42 4.99 -9.56 3.73
CA LEU A 42 5.22 -8.84 2.48
C LEU A 42 6.45 -9.32 1.72
N ASP A 43 7.57 -9.58 2.41
CA ASP A 43 8.77 -10.12 1.78
C ASP A 43 8.53 -11.48 1.11
N LEU A 44 7.63 -12.30 1.67
CA LEU A 44 7.24 -13.58 1.05
C LEU A 44 6.38 -13.39 -0.19
N LEU A 45 5.53 -12.36 -0.21
CA LEU A 45 4.58 -12.11 -1.31
C LEU A 45 5.18 -11.26 -2.44
N SER A 46 6.04 -10.32 -2.09
CA SER A 46 6.70 -9.39 -3.01
C SER A 46 8.11 -9.08 -2.49
N PRO A 47 9.06 -10.01 -2.69
CA PRO A 47 10.43 -9.84 -2.24
C PRO A 47 11.00 -8.51 -2.75
N GLU A 48 11.55 -7.71 -1.84
CA GLU A 48 12.15 -6.40 -2.17
C GLU A 48 11.18 -5.40 -2.83
N GLY A 49 9.87 -5.64 -2.82
CA GLY A 49 8.87 -4.82 -3.50
C GLY A 49 8.50 -3.54 -2.74
N PHE A 50 8.66 -3.57 -1.42
CA PHE A 50 8.30 -2.49 -0.52
C PHE A 50 9.52 -2.01 0.26
N GLU A 51 9.47 -0.75 0.65
CA GLU A 51 10.44 -0.13 1.55
C GLU A 51 9.75 0.22 2.86
N LEU A 52 10.36 -0.18 3.97
CA LEU A 52 9.90 0.18 5.31
C LEU A 52 10.36 1.60 5.64
N VAL A 53 9.41 2.43 6.01
CA VAL A 53 9.66 3.80 6.47
C VAL A 53 9.14 3.92 7.90
N GLU A 54 10.07 4.09 8.84
CA GLU A 54 9.73 4.35 10.24
C GLU A 54 9.17 5.77 10.38
N LEU A 55 8.13 5.92 11.20
CA LEU A 55 7.45 7.19 11.38
C LEU A 55 7.49 7.59 12.85
N ASP A 56 7.98 8.80 13.10
CA ASP A 56 7.89 9.44 14.41
C ASP A 56 6.52 10.13 14.55
N ASN A 57 5.53 9.35 15.00
CA ASN A 57 4.16 9.81 15.23
C ASN A 57 3.51 9.06 16.41
N ASP A 58 2.59 9.70 17.12
CA ASP A 58 1.94 9.14 18.32
C ASP A 58 0.99 7.98 18.03
N VAL A 59 0.47 7.87 16.80
CA VAL A 59 -0.56 6.88 16.43
C VAL A 59 -0.05 5.94 15.34
N VAL A 60 0.83 6.40 14.46
CA VAL A 60 1.40 5.62 13.36
C VAL A 60 2.84 5.24 13.69
N GLN A 61 3.22 3.98 13.50
CA GLN A 61 4.59 3.51 13.76
C GLN A 61 5.46 3.43 12.51
N ALA A 62 4.88 3.06 11.38
CA ALA A 62 5.61 2.84 10.14
C ALA A 62 4.66 2.81 8.94
N MET A 63 5.22 2.98 7.75
CA MET A 63 4.54 2.65 6.50
C MET A 63 5.43 1.77 5.62
N LEU A 64 4.81 0.90 4.85
CA LEU A 64 5.44 0.12 3.80
C LEU A 64 5.04 0.75 2.47
N VAL A 65 6.01 1.28 1.73
CA VAL A 65 5.77 1.99 0.47
C VAL A 65 6.33 1.16 -0.67
N SER A 66 5.52 0.92 -1.69
CA SER A 66 5.97 0.29 -2.92
C SER A 66 7.16 1.04 -3.51
N LYS A 67 8.25 0.34 -3.80
CA LYS A 67 9.44 0.94 -4.44
C LYS A 67 9.10 1.54 -5.81
N ARG A 68 8.00 1.11 -6.45
CA ARG A 68 7.48 1.71 -7.70
C ARG A 68 7.01 3.15 -7.49
N ILE A 69 6.40 3.46 -6.35
CA ILE A 69 5.98 4.82 -5.99
C ILE A 69 7.20 5.66 -5.64
N LEU A 70 8.14 5.10 -4.87
CA LEU A 70 9.36 5.81 -4.48
C LEU A 70 10.23 6.21 -5.68
N LYS A 71 10.20 5.44 -6.77
CA LYS A 71 10.84 5.82 -8.04
C LYS A 71 10.22 7.06 -8.70
N ARG A 72 8.97 7.40 -8.38
CA ARG A 72 8.22 8.52 -8.99
C ARG A 72 8.14 9.73 -8.07
N MET A 73 8.16 9.53 -6.76
CA MET A 73 8.02 10.60 -5.78
C MET A 73 8.88 10.36 -4.54
N PRO A 74 9.62 11.37 -4.06
CA PRO A 74 10.42 11.27 -2.84
C PRO A 74 9.57 10.90 -1.62
N VAL A 75 10.14 10.07 -0.74
CA VAL A 75 9.46 9.57 0.47
C VAL A 75 8.96 10.71 1.36
N ASP A 76 9.72 11.79 1.53
CA ASP A 76 9.34 12.91 2.39
C ASP A 76 8.07 13.62 1.90
N LYS A 77 7.88 13.72 0.57
CA LYS A 77 6.65 14.27 -0.01
C LYS A 77 5.46 13.35 0.27
N ILE A 78 5.65 12.03 0.19
CA ILE A 78 4.62 11.05 0.54
C ILE A 78 4.24 11.23 2.02
N ILE A 79 5.23 11.25 2.91
CA ILE A 79 5.02 11.42 4.35
C ILE A 79 4.25 12.72 4.63
N GLY A 80 4.63 13.83 4.01
CA GLY A 80 3.95 15.12 4.18
C GLY A 80 2.46 15.06 3.84
N ILE A 81 2.12 14.49 2.68
CA ILE A 81 0.73 14.34 2.23
C ILE A 81 -0.06 13.44 3.20
N LEU A 82 0.52 12.30 3.59
CA LEU A 82 -0.17 11.36 4.48
C LEU A 82 -0.33 11.92 5.90
N LYS A 83 0.65 12.66 6.42
CA LYS A 83 0.55 13.36 7.70
C LYS A 83 -0.60 14.36 7.72
N GLU A 84 -0.81 15.10 6.64
CA GLU A 84 -1.88 16.09 6.55
C GLU A 84 -3.25 15.46 6.31
N LYS A 85 -3.35 14.48 5.41
CA LYS A 85 -4.64 13.99 4.89
C LYS A 85 -5.12 12.67 5.47
N VAL A 86 -4.22 11.86 6.03
CA VAL A 86 -4.53 10.48 6.44
C VAL A 86 -4.34 10.28 7.93
N PHE A 87 -3.18 10.67 8.49
CA PHE A 87 -2.83 10.39 9.89
C PHE A 87 -3.86 10.87 10.92
N PRO A 88 -4.54 12.03 10.76
CA PRO A 88 -5.57 12.47 11.69
C PRO A 88 -6.78 11.52 11.83
N PHE A 89 -6.96 10.60 10.87
CA PHE A 89 -8.07 9.65 10.84
C PHE A 89 -7.66 8.24 11.27
N ILE A 90 -6.38 8.01 11.55
CA ILE A 90 -5.86 6.71 11.94
C ILE A 90 -5.99 6.53 13.44
N THR A 91 -6.32 5.31 13.87
CA THR A 91 -6.34 4.95 15.28
C THR A 91 -5.29 3.88 15.62
N ASN A 92 -5.02 3.71 16.91
CA ASN A 92 -4.15 2.63 17.38
C ASN A 92 -4.76 1.27 17.01
N GLY A 93 -3.91 0.32 16.62
CA GLY A 93 -4.34 -1.03 16.28
C GLY A 93 -4.79 -1.21 14.83
N GLU A 94 -4.72 -0.17 13.99
CA GLU A 94 -5.14 -0.27 12.60
C GLU A 94 -4.00 -0.62 11.64
N ILE A 95 -4.36 -1.31 10.56
CA ILE A 95 -3.54 -1.47 9.36
C ILE A 95 -4.37 -0.89 8.23
N VAL A 96 -3.85 0.15 7.58
CA VAL A 96 -4.60 0.91 6.57
C VAL A 96 -3.92 0.77 5.22
N LYS A 97 -4.65 0.20 4.26
CA LYS A 97 -4.27 0.21 2.85
C LYS A 97 -4.55 1.59 2.27
N ILE A 98 -3.54 2.18 1.64
CA ILE A 98 -3.64 3.46 0.94
C ILE A 98 -3.40 3.19 -0.54
N VAL A 99 -4.38 3.52 -1.38
CA VAL A 99 -4.23 3.53 -2.84
C VAL A 99 -3.66 4.89 -3.22
N PHE A 100 -2.49 4.90 -3.86
CA PHE A 100 -1.69 6.10 -4.10
C PHE A 100 -1.26 6.19 -5.57
N ASN A 101 -2.14 6.76 -6.39
CA ASN A 101 -1.93 6.85 -7.83
C ASN A 101 -1.10 8.09 -8.21
N VAL A 102 0.15 7.88 -8.64
CA VAL A 102 1.04 8.95 -9.11
C VAL A 102 1.04 9.02 -10.64
N LYS A 103 0.57 10.14 -11.17
CA LYS A 103 0.66 10.51 -12.60
C LYS A 103 1.65 11.67 -12.76
N ILE A 104 2.59 11.51 -13.69
CA ILE A 104 3.58 12.54 -14.02
C ILE A 104 3.15 13.14 -15.36
N TYR A 105 3.08 14.47 -15.39
CA TYR A 105 2.78 15.24 -16.58
C TYR A 105 4.02 16.08 -16.91
N PHE A 106 4.34 16.15 -18.20
CA PHE A 106 5.34 17.06 -18.73
C PHE A 106 4.61 18.09 -19.58
N ASP A 107 5.06 19.34 -19.52
CA ASP A 107 4.67 20.35 -20.49
C ASP A 107 5.33 20.04 -21.85
N ASN A 108 5.14 20.93 -22.83
CA ASN A 108 5.74 20.78 -24.16
C ASN A 108 7.26 20.58 -24.04
N ILE A 109 7.75 19.51 -24.67
CA ILE A 109 9.17 19.21 -24.76
C ILE A 109 9.66 19.74 -26.11
N GLU A 110 10.46 20.81 -26.09
CA GLU A 110 11.14 21.34 -27.27
C GLU A 110 12.58 20.82 -27.30
N GLU A 111 12.86 19.83 -28.14
CA GLU A 111 14.23 19.36 -28.40
C GLU A 111 14.73 19.91 -29.74
N PRO A 112 15.90 20.58 -29.78
CA PRO A 112 16.50 20.98 -31.04
C PRO A 112 16.88 19.73 -31.86
N PHE A 113 16.44 19.69 -33.11
CA PHE A 113 16.77 18.62 -34.05
C PHE A 113 18.22 18.80 -34.52
N ASP A 114 19.17 18.14 -33.85
CA ASP A 114 20.58 18.19 -34.20
C ASP A 114 20.85 17.36 -35.47
N GLN A 115 20.96 18.03 -36.63
CA GLN A 115 21.36 17.43 -37.91
C GLN A 115 22.88 17.38 -38.01
N SER A 116 23.52 16.55 -37.19
CA SER A 116 24.97 16.36 -37.24
C SER A 116 25.33 14.87 -37.26
N SER A 117 25.24 14.26 -38.44
CA SER A 117 25.87 12.97 -38.77
C SER A 117 26.27 12.97 -40.24
#